data_AF-A0A0N0K1E3-F1
#
_entry.id   AF-A0A0N0K1E3-F1
#
_cell.length_a   1.000
_cell.length_b   1.000
_cell.length_c   1.000
_cell.angle_alpha   90.00
_cell.angle_beta   90.00
_cell.angle_gamma   90.00
#
_symmetry.space_group_name_H-M   'P 1'
#
loop_
_entity.id
_entity.type
_entity.pdbx_description
1 polymer ?
#
loop_
_entity_poly.entity_id
_entity_poly.type
_entity_poly.pdbx_seq_one_letter_code
_entity_poly.pdbx_strand_id
1 'polypeptide(L)'
;MSRGIGIIAPLPVAAVTVSDGTGGSNLLSPATREVWRAAAVGTSTIDIDFSAPVFVDTVFLGFTNATAAATWSVATMTGSGGAGLNVVRPVTTLRVPYSTGARHHAYVRLAVPVTTRYLRITLNQVGGSAPLQAGVLMAGLTIERPYEYRAGRVALDLSKRTELVDGGFGISKAAVVSSYRFTLSGLTDNQVEELWQIVMTIGESAPVLIVEGHDIAVRFSHLHYGLFQRLEPYEREEPEDTRWGLSIRDWG
;
A
#
# COMPACT_ATOMS: atom_id res chain seq x y z
N MET A 1 0.96 -25.51 -2.06
CA MET A 1 1.79 -24.30 -2.23
C MET A 1 1.32 -23.29 -1.21
N SER A 2 2.15 -22.95 -0.22
CA SER A 2 1.85 -21.85 0.70
C SER A 2 1.82 -20.56 -0.13
N ARG A 3 0.68 -19.87 -0.13
CA ARG A 3 0.61 -18.52 -0.70
C ARG A 3 1.48 -17.62 0.19
N GLY A 4 2.24 -16.72 -0.42
CA GLY A 4 3.03 -15.75 0.33
C GLY A 4 2.24 -14.46 0.57
N ILE A 5 2.62 -13.74 1.62
CA ILE A 5 2.19 -12.37 1.88
C ILE A 5 3.36 -11.44 1.62
N GLY A 6 3.11 -10.38 0.85
CA GLY A 6 4.06 -9.30 0.63
C GLY A 6 3.88 -8.22 1.68
N ILE A 7 4.97 -7.83 2.34
CA ILE A 7 5.02 -6.70 3.25
C ILE A 7 5.93 -5.65 2.60
N ILE A 8 5.42 -4.43 2.43
CA ILE A 8 6.12 -3.33 1.79
C ILE A 8 6.20 -2.16 2.75
N ALA A 9 7.44 -1.84 3.14
CA ALA A 9 7.79 -0.60 3.81
C ALA A 9 7.93 0.53 2.78
N PRO A 10 7.43 1.74 3.05
CA PRO A 10 7.67 2.88 2.17
C PRO A 10 9.16 3.24 2.18
N LEU A 11 9.76 3.35 1.00
CA LEU A 11 11.10 3.92 0.87
C LEU A 11 11.06 5.44 1.11
N PRO A 12 12.13 6.02 1.70
CA PRO A 12 12.23 7.47 1.84
C PRO A 12 12.19 8.17 0.48
N VAL A 13 11.21 9.05 0.28
CA VAL A 13 11.09 9.89 -0.91
C VAL A 13 11.49 11.30 -0.53
N ALA A 14 12.48 11.85 -1.24
CA ALA A 14 12.96 13.21 -1.01
C ALA A 14 12.10 14.25 -1.74
N ALA A 15 11.60 13.93 -2.93
CA ALA A 15 10.72 14.81 -3.68
C ALA A 15 9.78 14.04 -4.62
N VAL A 16 8.61 14.61 -4.83
CA VAL A 16 7.67 14.22 -5.89
C VAL A 16 7.36 15.44 -6.75
N THR A 17 7.50 15.28 -8.07
CA THR A 17 7.12 16.31 -9.06
C THR A 17 6.04 15.75 -9.96
N VAL A 18 4.93 16.48 -10.10
CA VAL A 18 3.85 16.13 -11.02
C VAL A 18 3.90 17.03 -12.24
N SER A 19 3.62 16.51 -13.43
CA SER A 19 3.61 17.34 -14.66
C SER A 19 2.49 18.37 -14.70
N ASP A 20 1.40 18.12 -13.98
CA ASP A 20 0.21 18.96 -13.97
C ASP A 20 -0.60 18.79 -12.67
N GLY A 21 -1.56 19.68 -12.49
CA GLY A 21 -2.50 19.62 -11.37
C GLY A 21 -2.01 20.30 -10.10
N THR A 22 -2.68 20.01 -8.98
CA THR A 22 -2.39 20.58 -7.67
C THR A 22 -2.34 19.50 -6.58
N GLY A 23 -1.63 19.79 -5.49
CA GLY A 23 -1.53 18.86 -4.35
C GLY A 23 -0.57 17.69 -4.58
N GLY A 24 0.44 17.82 -5.44
CA GLY A 24 1.42 16.75 -5.70
C GLY A 24 2.13 16.24 -4.44
N SER A 25 2.39 17.11 -3.47
CA SER A 25 2.95 16.74 -2.15
C SER A 25 2.04 15.83 -1.34
N ASN A 26 0.72 15.88 -1.56
CA ASN A 26 -0.25 15.05 -0.85
C ASN A 26 -0.05 13.56 -1.15
N LEU A 27 0.57 13.21 -2.29
CA LEU A 27 0.91 11.83 -2.62
C LEU A 27 1.84 11.18 -1.59
N LEU A 28 2.61 11.96 -0.85
CA LEU A 28 3.47 11.47 0.24
C LEU A 28 2.81 11.56 1.62
N SER A 29 1.60 12.13 1.70
CA SER A 29 0.84 12.18 2.95
C SER A 29 0.32 10.80 3.30
N PRO A 30 0.37 10.38 4.58
CA PRO A 30 -0.29 9.15 5.00
C PRO A 30 -1.83 9.26 4.94
N ALA A 31 -2.38 10.48 4.87
CA ALA A 31 -3.81 10.72 4.91
C ALA A 31 -4.49 10.41 3.56
N THR A 32 -5.34 9.38 3.53
CA THR A 32 -6.03 8.91 2.32
C THR A 32 -7.06 9.88 1.71
N ARG A 33 -7.31 11.03 2.36
CA ARG A 33 -8.24 12.08 1.91
C ARG A 33 -7.51 13.29 1.33
N GLU A 34 -6.22 13.43 1.59
CA GLU A 34 -5.40 14.41 0.91
C GLU A 34 -5.05 13.82 -0.44
N VAL A 35 -5.40 14.52 -1.52
CA VAL A 35 -5.24 13.99 -2.88
C VAL A 35 -4.45 14.96 -3.73
N TRP A 36 -3.64 14.42 -4.62
CA TRP A 36 -3.26 15.12 -5.84
C TRP A 36 -4.41 15.01 -6.84
N ARG A 37 -4.63 16.09 -7.59
CA ARG A 37 -5.63 16.15 -8.67
C ARG A 37 -4.98 16.68 -9.93
N ALA A 38 -5.02 15.90 -11.00
CA ALA A 38 -4.61 16.32 -12.34
C ALA A 38 -5.40 17.56 -12.80
N ALA A 39 -4.78 18.42 -13.60
CA ALA A 39 -5.41 19.66 -14.05
C ALA A 39 -6.53 19.38 -15.07
N ALA A 40 -6.35 18.35 -15.88
CA ALA A 40 -7.29 17.94 -16.91
C ALA A 40 -7.36 16.41 -17.03
N VAL A 41 -8.29 15.95 -17.86
CA VAL A 41 -8.32 14.55 -18.29
C VAL A 41 -7.22 14.35 -19.34
N GLY A 42 -6.53 13.22 -19.28
CA GLY A 42 -5.46 12.87 -20.22
C GLY A 42 -4.25 12.29 -19.50
N THR A 43 -3.08 12.57 -20.05
CA THR A 43 -1.81 12.06 -19.54
C THR A 43 -1.21 12.99 -18.50
N SER A 44 -0.80 12.41 -17.38
CA SER A 44 -0.04 13.04 -16.31
C SER A 44 1.19 12.19 -15.98
N THR A 45 2.23 12.80 -15.43
CA THR A 45 3.41 12.09 -14.93
C THR A 45 3.67 12.46 -13.48
N ILE A 46 4.17 11.49 -12.73
CA ILE A 46 4.64 11.64 -11.35
C ILE A 46 6.10 11.16 -11.35
N ASP A 47 7.01 12.08 -11.08
CA ASP A 47 8.43 11.82 -10.92
C ASP A 47 8.78 11.76 -9.44
N ILE A 48 9.47 10.70 -9.04
CA ILE A 48 9.92 10.45 -7.67
C ILE A 48 11.45 10.55 -7.63
N ASP A 49 12.00 11.29 -6.66
CA ASP A 49 13.42 11.27 -6.29
C ASP A 49 13.60 10.64 -4.90
N PHE A 50 14.34 9.54 -4.83
CA PHE A 50 14.69 8.86 -3.58
C PHE A 50 15.92 9.46 -2.87
N SER A 51 16.49 10.56 -3.38
CA SER A 51 17.77 11.20 -3.00
C SER A 51 19.05 10.38 -3.22
N ALA A 52 18.96 9.05 -3.21
CA ALA A 52 20.03 8.12 -3.50
C ALA A 52 19.50 6.91 -4.29
N PRO A 53 20.37 6.15 -4.95
CA PRO A 53 19.97 4.88 -5.57
C PRO A 53 19.44 3.89 -4.53
N VAL A 54 18.24 3.36 -4.75
CA VAL A 54 17.57 2.37 -3.89
C VAL A 54 17.06 1.20 -4.73
N PHE A 55 16.81 0.05 -4.09
CA PHE A 55 16.15 -1.08 -4.73
C PHE A 55 14.63 -0.94 -4.60
N VAL A 56 13.92 -1.02 -5.73
CA VAL A 56 12.46 -0.94 -5.79
C VAL A 56 11.92 -2.11 -6.61
N ASP A 57 10.92 -2.81 -6.10
CA ASP A 57 10.16 -3.77 -6.89
C ASP A 57 8.66 -3.49 -6.89
N THR A 58 8.14 -2.75 -5.89
CA THR A 58 6.72 -2.50 -5.77
C THR A 58 6.41 -1.01 -5.85
N VAL A 59 5.36 -0.69 -6.60
CA VAL A 59 4.76 0.65 -6.67
C VAL A 59 3.26 0.50 -6.46
N PHE A 60 2.73 1.32 -5.56
CA PHE A 60 1.32 1.41 -5.21
C PHE A 60 0.83 2.85 -5.34
N LEU A 61 -0.30 3.02 -6.02
CA LEU A 61 -1.01 4.28 -6.11
C LEU A 61 -2.43 4.09 -5.56
N GLY A 62 -2.65 4.58 -4.35
CA GLY A 62 -3.85 4.38 -3.57
C GLY A 62 -4.93 5.45 -3.78
N PHE A 63 -6.15 5.06 -3.43
CA PHE A 63 -7.31 5.96 -3.29
C PHE A 63 -7.60 6.83 -4.52
N THR A 64 -7.51 6.23 -5.70
CA THR A 64 -7.72 6.90 -6.99
C THR A 64 -9.18 6.91 -7.43
N ASN A 65 -9.55 7.84 -8.31
CA ASN A 65 -10.84 7.85 -9.03
C ASN A 65 -10.70 7.28 -10.46
N ALA A 66 -9.68 6.45 -10.69
CA ALA A 66 -9.34 5.99 -12.03
C ALA A 66 -10.47 5.18 -12.70
N THR A 67 -10.74 5.48 -13.96
CA THR A 67 -11.72 4.71 -14.75
C THR A 67 -11.21 3.29 -15.04
N ALA A 68 -12.10 2.38 -15.43
CA ALA A 68 -11.70 1.02 -15.79
C ALA A 68 -10.75 0.96 -17.01
N ALA A 69 -10.79 1.98 -17.87
CA ALA A 69 -9.92 2.11 -19.04
C ALA A 69 -8.69 2.99 -18.79
N ALA A 70 -8.53 3.55 -17.58
CA ALA A 70 -7.32 4.30 -17.23
C ALA A 70 -6.11 3.38 -17.25
N THR A 71 -4.98 3.91 -17.72
CA THR A 71 -3.74 3.15 -17.84
C THR A 71 -2.60 3.83 -17.10
N TRP A 72 -1.57 3.05 -16.82
CA TRP A 72 -0.32 3.54 -16.27
C TRP A 72 0.88 2.71 -16.72
N SER A 73 2.06 3.29 -16.62
CA SER A 73 3.36 2.62 -16.81
C SER A 73 4.36 3.14 -15.77
N VAL A 74 5.43 2.37 -15.56
CA VAL A 74 6.52 2.73 -14.65
C VAL A 74 7.84 2.68 -15.41
N ALA A 75 8.65 3.72 -15.27
CA ALA A 75 9.97 3.83 -15.85
C ALA A 75 11.00 4.28 -14.80
N THR A 76 12.23 3.84 -14.97
CA THR A 76 13.39 4.41 -14.28
C THR A 76 13.95 5.57 -15.10
N MET A 77 14.68 6.48 -14.46
CA MET A 77 15.32 7.63 -15.11
C MET A 77 16.77 7.76 -14.65
N THR A 78 17.64 8.28 -15.52
CA THR A 78 19.04 8.56 -15.19
C THR A 78 19.24 9.95 -14.60
N GLY A 79 18.22 10.81 -14.66
CA GLY A 79 18.22 12.16 -14.09
C GLY A 79 16.81 12.70 -13.87
N SER A 80 16.70 13.82 -13.17
CA SER A 80 15.43 14.48 -12.90
C SER A 80 14.71 14.91 -14.18
N GLY A 81 13.37 14.97 -14.14
CA GLY A 81 12.56 15.55 -15.22
C GLY A 81 12.36 14.68 -16.46
N GLY A 82 12.74 13.39 -16.44
CA GLY A 82 12.50 12.47 -17.55
C GLY A 82 13.72 12.11 -18.39
N ALA A 83 14.93 12.44 -17.94
CA ALA A 83 16.15 12.09 -18.66
C ALA A 83 16.40 10.56 -18.62
N GLY A 84 16.74 9.97 -19.76
CA GLY A 84 17.14 8.57 -19.85
C GLY A 84 16.06 7.57 -19.43
N LEU A 85 14.80 7.82 -19.80
CA LEU A 85 13.68 6.94 -19.46
C LEU A 85 13.91 5.51 -19.93
N ASN A 86 13.82 4.56 -19.01
CA ASN A 86 13.81 3.13 -19.28
C ASN A 86 12.56 2.50 -18.66
N VAL A 87 11.64 2.02 -19.50
CA VAL A 87 10.35 1.46 -19.06
C VAL A 87 10.58 0.10 -18.41
N VAL A 88 10.31 0.02 -17.09
CA VAL A 88 10.42 -1.21 -16.30
C VAL A 88 9.08 -1.92 -16.13
N ARG A 89 7.97 -1.18 -16.31
CA ARG A 89 6.62 -1.73 -16.45
C ARG A 89 5.94 -1.09 -17.66
N PRO A 90 5.61 -1.87 -18.71
CA PRO A 90 4.87 -1.34 -19.86
C PRO A 90 3.45 -0.90 -19.46
N VAL A 91 2.80 -0.17 -20.36
CA VAL A 91 1.44 0.34 -20.17
C VAL A 91 0.48 -0.81 -19.84
N THR A 92 -0.23 -0.68 -18.73
CA THR A 92 -1.23 -1.62 -18.24
C THR A 92 -2.42 -0.86 -17.69
N THR A 93 -3.54 -1.55 -17.46
CA THR A 93 -4.67 -0.98 -16.72
C THR A 93 -4.22 -0.51 -15.34
N LEU A 94 -4.62 0.71 -14.96
CA LEU A 94 -4.30 1.32 -13.69
C LEU A 94 -5.07 0.66 -12.56
N ARG A 95 -6.37 0.42 -12.76
CA ARG A 95 -7.24 -0.17 -11.75
C ARG A 95 -6.92 -1.65 -11.50
N VAL A 96 -6.69 -1.99 -10.24
CA VAL A 96 -6.66 -3.39 -9.79
C VAL A 96 -8.07 -4.00 -9.95
N PRO A 97 -8.19 -5.27 -10.42
CA PRO A 97 -9.47 -5.93 -10.62
C PRO A 97 -10.34 -6.02 -9.35
N TYR A 98 -11.66 -6.11 -9.56
CA TYR A 98 -12.67 -6.37 -8.52
C TYR A 98 -12.78 -5.31 -7.42
N SER A 99 -12.35 -4.08 -7.65
CA SER A 99 -12.59 -2.98 -6.71
C SER A 99 -14.07 -2.62 -6.63
N THR A 100 -14.58 -2.45 -5.41
CA THR A 100 -15.94 -1.98 -5.13
C THR A 100 -15.90 -0.55 -4.58
N GLY A 101 -16.91 0.27 -4.89
CA GLY A 101 -16.99 1.66 -4.45
C GLY A 101 -16.30 2.67 -5.37
N ALA A 102 -16.13 3.89 -4.87
CA ALA A 102 -15.68 5.06 -5.65
C ALA A 102 -14.15 5.25 -5.67
N ARG A 103 -13.41 4.54 -4.81
CA ARG A 103 -11.96 4.63 -4.69
C ARG A 103 -11.32 3.33 -5.18
N HIS A 104 -10.20 3.48 -5.87
CA HIS A 104 -9.53 2.40 -6.56
C HIS A 104 -8.02 2.44 -6.29
N HIS A 105 -7.35 1.30 -6.48
CA HIS A 105 -5.90 1.19 -6.29
C HIS A 105 -5.24 0.78 -7.59
N ALA A 106 -4.01 1.27 -7.78
CA ALA A 106 -3.04 0.73 -8.71
C ALA A 106 -1.96 0.01 -7.92
N TYR A 107 -1.52 -1.14 -8.42
CA TYR A 107 -0.45 -1.92 -7.81
C TYR A 107 0.35 -2.61 -8.91
N VAL A 108 1.67 -2.56 -8.78
CA VAL A 108 2.58 -3.36 -9.58
C VAL A 108 3.70 -3.87 -8.70
N ARG A 109 4.04 -5.15 -8.89
CA ARG A 109 5.31 -5.74 -8.48
C ARG A 109 6.11 -6.08 -9.73
N LEU A 110 7.33 -5.60 -9.81
CA LEU A 110 8.30 -5.92 -10.85
C LEU A 110 8.82 -7.34 -10.62
N ALA A 111 9.11 -8.06 -11.71
CA ALA A 111 9.63 -9.43 -11.61
C ALA A 111 11.02 -9.49 -10.96
N VAL A 112 11.81 -8.42 -11.13
CA VAL A 112 13.13 -8.25 -10.54
C VAL A 112 13.21 -6.83 -9.96
N PRO A 113 13.71 -6.65 -8.73
CA PRO A 113 13.96 -5.32 -8.17
C PRO A 113 14.91 -4.53 -9.07
N VAL A 114 14.61 -3.25 -9.28
CA VAL A 114 15.45 -2.34 -10.04
C VAL A 114 16.17 -1.39 -9.10
N THR A 115 17.44 -1.12 -9.37
CA THR A 115 18.19 -0.08 -8.66
C THR A 115 17.98 1.25 -9.37
N THR A 116 17.38 2.22 -8.69
CA THR A 116 17.17 3.55 -9.24
C THR A 116 17.15 4.62 -8.16
N ARG A 117 17.56 5.84 -8.51
CA ARG A 117 17.29 7.05 -7.73
C ARG A 117 15.98 7.73 -8.16
N TYR A 118 15.65 7.62 -9.44
CA TYR A 118 14.54 8.34 -10.06
C TYR A 118 13.54 7.36 -10.69
N LEU A 119 12.26 7.55 -10.40
CA LEU A 119 11.18 6.72 -10.94
C LEU A 119 10.08 7.63 -11.51
N ARG A 120 9.63 7.34 -12.72
CA ARG A 120 8.50 8.01 -13.36
C ARG A 120 7.32 7.06 -13.43
N ILE A 121 6.17 7.56 -13.00
CA ILE A 121 4.87 6.95 -13.26
C ILE A 121 4.17 7.80 -14.30
N THR A 122 3.80 7.19 -15.43
CA THR A 122 2.94 7.84 -16.42
C THR A 122 1.53 7.33 -16.23
N LEU A 123 0.57 8.23 -16.08
CA LEU A 123 -0.84 7.96 -15.84
C LEU A 123 -1.64 8.50 -17.02
N ASN A 124 -2.68 7.79 -17.44
CA ASN A 124 -3.59 8.26 -18.48
C ASN A 124 -5.05 7.98 -18.10
N GLN A 125 -5.82 9.05 -17.91
CA GLN A 125 -7.26 9.00 -17.68
C GLN A 125 -8.01 9.22 -18.99
N VAL A 126 -8.98 8.36 -19.30
CA VAL A 126 -9.73 8.41 -20.56
C VAL A 126 -10.74 9.56 -20.57
N GLY A 127 -10.96 10.16 -21.75
CA GLY A 127 -11.91 11.25 -21.99
C GLY A 127 -13.34 10.97 -21.50
N GLY A 128 -14.07 12.04 -21.16
CA GLY A 128 -15.45 11.94 -20.67
C GLY A 128 -15.59 11.62 -19.17
N SER A 129 -14.48 11.59 -18.44
CA SER A 129 -14.43 11.33 -16.98
C SER A 129 -13.90 12.53 -16.20
N ALA A 130 -13.97 12.50 -14.87
CA ALA A 130 -13.30 13.51 -14.05
C ALA A 130 -11.77 13.39 -14.18
N PRO A 131 -11.02 14.50 -14.06
CA PRO A 131 -9.56 14.47 -13.95
C PRO A 131 -9.11 13.49 -12.86
N LEU A 132 -7.96 12.84 -13.10
CA LEU A 132 -7.45 11.81 -12.20
C LEU A 132 -7.15 12.42 -10.83
N GLN A 133 -7.53 11.69 -9.78
CA GLN A 133 -7.17 11.96 -8.40
C GLN A 133 -6.45 10.73 -7.86
N ALA A 134 -5.45 10.95 -7.01
CA ALA A 134 -4.77 9.90 -6.26
C ALA A 134 -4.40 10.41 -4.87
N GLY A 135 -4.59 9.56 -3.85
CA GLY A 135 -4.34 9.93 -2.46
C GLY A 135 -2.92 9.63 -2.01
N VAL A 136 -2.46 8.41 -2.25
CA VAL A 136 -1.20 7.92 -1.68
C VAL A 136 -0.34 7.31 -2.78
N LEU A 137 0.94 7.62 -2.77
CA LEU A 137 1.97 6.97 -3.54
C LEU A 137 2.94 6.27 -2.59
N MET A 138 3.12 4.97 -2.78
CA MET A 138 4.13 4.19 -2.07
C MET A 138 5.00 3.46 -3.08
N ALA A 139 6.31 3.50 -2.87
CA ALA A 139 7.27 2.64 -3.56
C ALA A 139 8.12 1.93 -2.50
N GLY A 140 8.47 0.67 -2.76
CA GLY A 140 9.20 -0.13 -1.80
C GLY A 140 9.77 -1.41 -2.37
N LEU A 141 10.47 -2.12 -1.49
CA LEU A 141 10.91 -3.49 -1.73
C LEU A 141 9.97 -4.45 -1.00
N THR A 142 9.52 -5.48 -1.71
CA THR A 142 8.59 -6.47 -1.19
C THR A 142 9.33 -7.54 -0.44
N ILE A 143 8.99 -7.69 0.83
CA ILE A 143 9.46 -8.77 1.69
C ILE A 143 8.36 -9.81 1.74
N GLU A 144 8.66 -10.97 1.15
CA GLU A 144 7.72 -12.07 1.02
C GLU A 144 7.85 -13.04 2.18
N ARG A 145 6.70 -13.46 2.75
CA ARG A 145 6.65 -14.41 3.86
C ARG A 145 5.59 -15.49 3.65
N PRO A 146 5.87 -16.73 4.08
CA PRO A 146 4.81 -17.73 4.22
C PRO A 146 3.76 -17.21 5.21
N TYR A 147 2.48 -17.37 4.88
CA TYR A 147 1.39 -17.06 5.79
C TYR A 147 0.41 -18.22 5.90
N GLU A 148 -0.07 -18.45 7.12
CA GLU A 148 -1.12 -19.43 7.38
C GLU A 148 -2.49 -18.77 7.22
N TYR A 149 -3.27 -19.37 6.31
CA TYR A 149 -4.71 -19.24 6.08
C TYR A 149 -5.49 -18.12 6.82
N ARG A 150 -6.04 -17.18 6.03
CA ARG A 150 -7.22 -16.32 6.31
C ARG A 150 -7.53 -16.03 7.79
N ALA A 151 -6.71 -15.24 8.46
CA ALA A 151 -7.22 -14.47 9.58
C ALA A 151 -8.05 -13.31 8.98
N GLY A 152 -9.37 -13.47 9.12
CA GLY A 152 -10.36 -12.75 8.32
C GLY A 152 -10.40 -11.25 8.57
N ARG A 153 -11.02 -10.53 7.62
CA ARG A 153 -11.42 -9.13 7.79
C ARG A 153 -12.36 -9.02 8.98
N VAL A 154 -11.99 -8.23 9.98
CA VAL A 154 -12.85 -7.91 11.12
C VAL A 154 -13.20 -6.43 11.06
N ALA A 155 -14.47 -6.10 11.29
CA ALA A 155 -14.87 -4.72 11.51
C ALA A 155 -14.52 -4.33 12.94
N LEU A 156 -13.69 -3.31 13.10
CA LEU A 156 -13.39 -2.71 14.39
C LEU A 156 -14.23 -1.44 14.53
N ASP A 157 -15.25 -1.51 15.38
CA ASP A 157 -16.03 -0.34 15.75
C ASP A 157 -15.28 0.44 16.85
N LEU A 158 -14.89 1.67 16.55
CA LEU A 158 -14.18 2.54 17.50
C LEU A 158 -15.15 3.31 18.43
N SER A 159 -16.46 3.06 18.30
CA SER A 159 -17.48 3.73 19.10
C SER A 159 -17.35 3.38 20.58
N LYS A 160 -17.58 4.35 21.46
CA LYS A 160 -17.63 4.12 22.91
C LYS A 160 -19.05 3.81 23.34
N ARG A 161 -19.23 2.73 24.09
CA ARG A 161 -20.51 2.31 24.67
C ARG A 161 -20.45 2.45 26.18
N THR A 162 -21.47 3.10 26.76
CA THR A 162 -21.64 3.24 28.21
C THR A 162 -23.02 2.70 28.58
N GLU A 163 -23.09 1.86 29.61
CA GLU A 163 -24.36 1.36 30.12
C GLU A 163 -25.02 2.43 30.98
N LEU A 164 -26.33 2.63 30.80
CA LEU A 164 -27.11 3.61 31.53
C LEU A 164 -27.94 2.92 32.62
N VAL A 165 -28.27 3.68 33.67
CA VAL A 165 -29.01 3.18 34.85
C VAL A 165 -30.42 2.69 34.50
N ASP A 166 -30.99 3.17 33.40
CA ASP A 166 -32.29 2.73 32.86
C ASP A 166 -32.22 1.42 32.04
N GLY A 167 -31.03 0.81 31.94
CA GLY A 167 -30.78 -0.38 31.11
C GLY A 167 -30.55 -0.06 29.63
N GLY A 168 -30.50 1.22 29.25
CA GLY A 168 -30.14 1.67 27.91
C GLY A 168 -28.63 1.75 27.68
N PHE A 169 -28.24 2.18 26.47
CA PHE A 169 -26.83 2.41 26.11
C PHE A 169 -26.61 3.83 25.59
N GLY A 170 -25.67 4.54 26.20
CA GLY A 170 -25.08 5.75 25.62
C GLY A 170 -24.02 5.35 24.61
N ILE A 171 -24.22 5.66 23.34
CA ILE A 171 -23.28 5.34 22.26
C ILE A 171 -22.68 6.64 21.71
N SER A 172 -21.38 6.83 21.92
CA SER A 172 -20.59 7.84 21.23
C SER A 172 -20.06 7.22 19.94
N LYS A 173 -20.71 7.52 18.81
CA LYS A 173 -20.36 6.95 17.51
C LYS A 173 -18.97 7.41 17.07
N ALA A 174 -18.16 6.47 16.62
CA ALA A 174 -16.90 6.73 15.95
C ALA A 174 -16.85 5.98 14.61
N ALA A 175 -15.68 5.98 13.96
CA ALA A 175 -15.49 5.25 12.72
C ALA A 175 -15.49 3.73 12.96
N VAL A 176 -16.10 2.99 12.03
CA VAL A 176 -15.91 1.54 11.90
C VAL A 176 -14.84 1.33 10.84
N VAL A 177 -13.74 0.68 11.21
CA VAL A 177 -12.58 0.47 10.33
C VAL A 177 -12.34 -1.01 10.05
N SER A 178 -11.73 -1.35 8.91
CA SER A 178 -11.24 -2.71 8.69
C SER A 178 -10.02 -2.96 9.58
N SER A 179 -9.99 -4.12 10.24
CA SER A 179 -8.77 -4.70 10.78
C SER A 179 -8.52 -6.05 10.12
N TYR A 180 -7.26 -6.31 9.83
CA TYR A 180 -6.80 -7.60 9.34
C TYR A 180 -5.75 -8.14 10.30
N ARG A 181 -5.82 -9.44 10.52
CA ARG A 181 -4.82 -10.18 11.27
C ARG A 181 -4.24 -11.22 10.33
N PHE A 182 -2.95 -11.48 10.44
CA PHE A 182 -2.25 -12.51 9.70
C PHE A 182 -1.38 -13.29 10.66
N THR A 183 -1.19 -14.58 10.41
CA THR A 183 -0.26 -15.41 11.15
C THR A 183 0.82 -15.87 10.18
N LEU A 184 2.07 -15.56 10.50
CA LEU A 184 3.23 -16.02 9.75
C LEU A 184 3.78 -17.26 10.45
N SER A 185 3.96 -18.35 9.72
CA SER A 185 4.50 -19.62 10.22
C SER A 185 5.71 -20.06 9.41
N GLY A 186 6.61 -20.85 10.03
CA GLY A 186 7.81 -21.35 9.35
C GLY A 186 8.84 -20.26 9.02
N LEU A 187 8.95 -19.24 9.87
CA LEU A 187 9.97 -18.20 9.71
C LEU A 187 11.31 -18.68 10.27
N THR A 188 12.38 -18.44 9.52
CA THR A 188 13.76 -18.58 10.02
C THR A 188 14.14 -17.39 10.90
N ASP A 189 15.16 -17.54 11.76
CA ASP A 189 15.64 -16.46 12.64
C ASP A 189 15.99 -15.18 11.87
N ASN A 190 16.66 -15.32 10.73
CA ASN A 190 16.99 -14.18 9.86
C ASN A 190 15.74 -13.47 9.33
N GLN A 191 14.69 -14.22 9.01
CA GLN A 191 13.43 -13.65 8.54
C GLN A 191 12.65 -12.96 9.65
N VAL A 192 12.78 -13.44 10.90
CA VAL A 192 12.22 -12.80 12.09
C VAL A 192 12.94 -11.47 12.35
N GLU A 193 14.27 -11.46 12.30
CA GLU A 193 15.05 -10.24 12.46
C GLU A 193 14.71 -9.20 11.39
N GLU A 194 14.59 -9.62 10.12
CA GLU A 194 14.19 -8.70 9.04
C GLU A 194 12.79 -8.09 9.27
N LEU A 195 11.82 -8.88 9.78
CA LEU A 195 10.50 -8.35 10.15
C LEU A 195 10.59 -7.38 11.33
N TRP A 196 11.41 -7.70 12.32
CA TRP A 196 11.63 -6.84 13.47
C TRP A 196 12.25 -5.49 13.06
N GLN A 197 13.21 -5.50 12.13
CA GLN A 197 13.81 -4.27 11.59
C GLN A 197 12.77 -3.39 10.89
N ILE A 198 11.84 -3.97 10.12
CA ILE A 198 10.72 -3.21 9.52
C ILE A 198 9.89 -2.56 10.62
N VAL A 199 9.50 -3.32 11.65
CA VAL A 199 8.69 -2.80 12.76
C VAL A 199 9.42 -1.71 13.52
N MET A 200 10.72 -1.86 13.81
CA MET A 200 11.53 -0.83 14.47
C MET A 200 11.70 0.42 13.61
N THR A 201 11.75 0.27 12.28
CA THR A 201 11.91 1.40 11.34
C THR A 201 10.61 2.20 11.19
N ILE A 202 9.48 1.51 11.08
CA ILE A 202 8.17 2.12 10.77
C ILE A 202 7.41 2.50 12.06
N GLY A 203 7.61 1.71 13.11
CA GLY A 203 6.81 1.75 14.34
C GLY A 203 5.32 1.55 14.06
N GLU A 204 4.50 2.16 14.91
CA GLU A 204 3.04 2.23 14.75
C GLU A 204 2.61 3.54 14.06
N SER A 205 3.58 4.35 13.61
CA SER A 205 3.37 5.74 13.20
C SER A 205 3.34 5.96 11.68
N ALA A 206 3.90 5.03 10.91
CA ALA A 206 3.93 5.10 9.46
C ALA A 206 3.15 3.94 8.82
N PRO A 207 2.47 4.18 7.68
CA PRO A 207 1.68 3.17 7.02
C PRO A 207 2.56 2.21 6.19
N VAL A 208 2.11 0.96 6.12
CA VAL A 208 2.64 -0.10 5.27
C VAL A 208 1.60 -0.54 4.25
N LEU A 209 2.08 -1.18 3.19
CA LEU A 209 1.24 -1.94 2.29
C LEU A 209 1.46 -3.43 2.54
N ILE A 210 0.36 -4.14 2.79
CA ILE A 210 0.33 -5.60 2.84
C ILE A 210 -0.42 -6.11 1.61
N VAL A 211 0.14 -7.14 0.97
CA VAL A 211 -0.39 -7.75 -0.25
C VAL A 211 -0.57 -9.24 -0.04
N GLU A 212 -1.81 -9.71 -0.03
CA GLU A 212 -2.10 -11.15 0.02
C GLU A 212 -1.94 -11.82 -1.36
N GLY A 213 -1.17 -12.91 -1.43
CA GLY A 213 -1.11 -13.76 -2.62
C GLY A 213 -0.63 -13.01 -3.86
N HIS A 214 0.61 -12.56 -3.84
CA HIS A 214 1.26 -11.88 -4.96
C HIS A 214 1.64 -12.82 -6.11
N ASP A 215 1.59 -14.13 -5.89
CA ASP A 215 1.81 -15.21 -6.86
C ASP A 215 0.60 -15.43 -7.78
N ILE A 216 -0.53 -14.79 -7.46
CA ILE A 216 -1.76 -14.77 -8.28
C ILE A 216 -2.08 -13.34 -8.73
N ALA A 217 -3.00 -13.22 -9.69
CA ALA A 217 -3.51 -11.92 -10.10
C ALA A 217 -4.13 -11.18 -8.89
N VAL A 218 -3.42 -10.17 -8.40
CA VAL A 218 -3.79 -9.36 -7.24
C VAL A 218 -5.16 -8.74 -7.47
N ARG A 219 -6.00 -8.79 -6.43
CA ARG A 219 -7.35 -8.20 -6.41
C ARG A 219 -7.38 -7.05 -5.43
N PHE A 220 -8.36 -6.17 -5.57
CA PHE A 220 -8.52 -5.03 -4.67
C PHE A 220 -8.55 -5.46 -3.19
N SER A 221 -9.23 -6.55 -2.87
CA SER A 221 -9.33 -7.09 -1.51
C SER A 221 -8.03 -7.68 -0.94
N HIS A 222 -6.98 -7.81 -1.74
CA HIS A 222 -5.68 -8.30 -1.29
C HIS A 222 -4.74 -7.17 -0.86
N LEU A 223 -5.09 -5.92 -1.15
CA LEU A 223 -4.26 -4.75 -0.88
C LEU A 223 -4.75 -4.08 0.39
N HIS A 224 -3.88 -4.01 1.40
CA HIS A 224 -4.20 -3.43 2.70
C HIS A 224 -3.20 -2.34 3.01
N TYR A 225 -3.63 -1.08 2.94
CA TYR A 225 -2.81 0.09 3.27
C TYR A 225 -3.19 0.60 4.65
N GLY A 226 -2.25 0.57 5.58
CA GLY A 226 -2.59 0.77 6.98
C GLY A 226 -1.41 0.83 7.93
N LEU A 227 -1.71 1.11 9.20
CA LEU A 227 -0.72 1.12 10.27
C LEU A 227 -0.54 -0.28 10.85
N PHE A 228 0.69 -0.67 11.18
CA PHE A 228 0.89 -1.80 12.07
C PHE A 228 0.24 -1.50 13.42
N GLN A 229 -0.57 -2.44 13.90
CA GLN A 229 -1.15 -2.38 15.25
C GLN A 229 -0.33 -3.16 16.25
N ARG A 230 0.19 -4.33 15.85
CA ARG A 230 0.99 -5.19 16.70
C ARG A 230 1.71 -6.23 15.85
N LEU A 231 2.99 -6.45 16.16
CA LEU A 231 3.70 -7.68 15.82
C LEU A 231 3.94 -8.38 17.14
N GLU A 232 3.21 -9.46 17.41
CA GLU A 232 3.42 -10.24 18.62
C GLU A 232 3.99 -11.61 18.32
N PRO A 233 4.96 -12.07 19.14
CA PRO A 233 5.19 -13.49 19.25
C PRO A 233 3.89 -14.10 19.77
N TYR A 234 3.29 -14.99 19.00
CA TYR A 234 2.16 -15.76 19.47
C TYR A 234 2.72 -16.86 20.36
N GLU A 235 2.48 -16.77 21.67
CA GLU A 235 2.83 -17.83 22.63
C GLU A 235 2.14 -19.16 22.25
N ARG A 236 2.91 -20.25 22.26
CA ARG A 236 2.37 -21.62 22.26
C ARG A 236 3.20 -22.60 23.10
N GLU A 237 2.49 -23.65 23.52
CA GLU A 237 2.87 -24.70 24.47
C GLU A 237 4.09 -25.55 24.11
N GLU A 238 4.63 -25.51 22.88
CA GLU A 238 5.80 -26.31 22.49
C GLU A 238 6.92 -25.49 21.81
N PRO A 239 8.20 -25.75 22.14
CA PRO A 239 9.34 -24.88 21.79
C PRO A 239 9.73 -24.86 20.30
N GLU A 240 9.24 -25.81 19.51
CA GLU A 240 9.75 -26.09 18.15
C GLU A 240 9.01 -25.31 17.05
N ASP A 241 7.99 -24.54 17.43
CA ASP A 241 6.96 -24.05 16.53
C ASP A 241 6.68 -22.55 16.77
N THR A 242 7.71 -21.70 16.62
CA THR A 242 7.59 -20.26 16.84
C THR A 242 6.74 -19.61 15.74
N ARG A 243 5.65 -18.94 16.13
CA ARG A 243 4.70 -18.28 15.21
C ARG A 243 4.55 -16.79 15.55
N TRP A 244 4.41 -15.95 14.53
CA TRP A 244 4.23 -14.51 14.71
C TRP A 244 2.86 -14.04 14.22
N GLY A 245 2.16 -13.27 15.06
CA GLY A 245 0.89 -12.63 14.74
C GLY A 245 1.10 -11.18 14.31
N LEU A 246 0.57 -10.81 13.15
CA LEU A 246 0.65 -9.47 12.60
C LEU A 246 -0.76 -8.88 12.47
N SER A 247 -0.97 -7.66 12.93
CA SER A 247 -2.23 -6.92 12.75
C SER A 247 -2.02 -5.57 12.08
N ILE A 248 -2.92 -5.23 11.15
CA ILE A 248 -2.93 -3.95 10.44
C ILE A 248 -4.29 -3.25 10.63
N ARG A 249 -4.24 -1.93 10.83
CA ARG A 249 -5.40 -1.04 10.79
C ARG A 249 -5.45 -0.35 9.42
N ASP A 250 -6.45 -0.71 8.63
CA ASP A 250 -6.63 -0.26 7.25
C ASP A 250 -7.52 0.98 7.16
N TRP A 251 -7.26 1.83 6.16
CA TRP A 251 -7.93 3.13 5.98
C TRP A 251 -8.98 3.19 4.87
N GLY A 252 -9.22 2.12 4.11
CA GLY A 252 -10.37 1.99 3.19
C GLY A 252 -10.31 2.84 1.92
#